data_AF-A0A3M1NW76-F1
#
_entry.id   AF-A0A3M1NW76-F1
#
_cell.length_a   1.000
_cell.length_b   1.000
_cell.length_c   1.000
_cell.angle_alpha   90.00
_cell.angle_beta   90.00
_cell.angle_gamma   90.00
#
_symmetry.space_group_name_H-M   'P 1'
#
loop_
_entity.id
_entity.type
_entity.pdbx_description
1 polymer ?
#
loop_
_entity_poly.entity_id
_entity_poly.type
_entity_poly.pdbx_seq_one_letter_code
_entity_poly.pdbx_strand_id
1 'polypeptide(L)'
;WRIRAEKPGRYNLLFELDDKTVGKTLLVTESLVPIAPKIAKGDLTTTLMNPAEHSLSPSAFATVVEILYPKRGFEAFGFGVHWLIAFFVISVVAAFVFKGMLGVEV
;
A
#
# COMPACT_ATOMS: atom_id res chain seq x y z
N TRP A 1 -14.88 11.39 -3.00
CA TRP A 1 -15.78 10.23 -3.20
C TRP A 1 -15.53 9.17 -2.14
N ARG A 2 -16.53 8.32 -1.83
CA ARG A 2 -16.37 7.13 -0.97
C ARG A 2 -16.83 5.92 -1.78
N ILE A 3 -15.96 4.91 -1.90
CA ILE A 3 -16.24 3.70 -2.67
C ILE A 3 -16.01 2.46 -1.80
N ARG A 4 -16.74 1.37 -2.06
CA ARG A 4 -16.58 0.07 -1.41
C ARG A 4 -16.48 -1.00 -2.49
N ALA A 5 -15.46 -1.84 -2.42
CA ALA A 5 -15.38 -3.01 -3.28
C ALA A 5 -16.29 -4.13 -2.74
N GLU A 6 -17.13 -4.71 -3.60
CA GLU A 6 -18.02 -5.82 -3.24
C GLU A 6 -17.45 -7.18 -3.60
N LYS A 7 -16.60 -7.24 -4.64
CA LYS A 7 -16.01 -8.48 -5.15
C LYS A 7 -14.52 -8.28 -5.45
N PRO A 8 -13.70 -9.33 -5.30
CA PRO A 8 -12.33 -9.32 -5.80
C PRO A 8 -12.30 -9.11 -7.31
N GLY A 9 -11.31 -8.37 -7.79
CA GLY A 9 -11.19 -8.05 -9.22
C GLY A 9 -10.31 -6.85 -9.50
N ARG A 10 -10.02 -6.66 -10.79
CA ARG A 10 -9.36 -5.46 -11.30
C ARG A 10 -10.42 -4.53 -11.87
N TYR A 11 -10.51 -3.34 -11.32
CA TYR A 11 -11.44 -2.30 -11.72
C TYR A 11 -10.68 -1.10 -12.28
N ASN A 12 -11.27 -0.43 -13.26
CA ASN A 12 -10.79 0.86 -13.74
C ASN A 12 -11.80 1.93 -13.35
N LEU A 13 -11.42 2.80 -12.43
CA LEU A 13 -12.22 3.93 -11.99
C LEU A 13 -12.06 5.04 -13.02
N LEU A 14 -13.14 5.37 -13.72
CA LEU A 14 -13.16 6.44 -14.71
C LEU A 14 -13.75 7.70 -14.08
N PHE A 15 -13.03 8.80 -14.23
CA PHE A 15 -13.46 10.13 -13.85
C PHE A 15 -13.60 10.95 -15.13
N GLU A 16 -14.79 11.49 -15.35
CA GLU A 16 -15.12 12.26 -16.55
C GLU A 16 -15.42 13.72 -16.16
N LEU A 17 -14.87 14.64 -16.94
CA LEU A 17 -15.14 16.07 -16.84
C LEU A 17 -15.11 16.64 -18.26
N ASP A 18 -16.25 17.15 -18.73
CA ASP A 18 -16.48 17.52 -20.12
C ASP A 18 -16.10 16.35 -21.07
N ASP A 19 -15.32 16.59 -22.12
CA ASP A 19 -14.84 15.58 -23.07
C ASP A 19 -13.54 14.88 -22.63
N LYS A 20 -13.14 15.01 -21.35
CA LYS A 20 -11.89 14.44 -20.83
C LYS A 20 -12.15 13.35 -19.82
N THR A 21 -11.41 12.26 -19.96
CA THR A 21 -11.47 11.10 -19.07
C THR A 21 -10.12 10.84 -18.42
N VAL A 22 -10.14 10.50 -17.13
CA VAL A 22 -8.99 10.03 -16.37
C VAL A 22 -9.33 8.68 -15.76
N GLY A 23 -8.48 7.69 -16.01
CA GLY A 23 -8.60 6.35 -15.43
C GLY A 23 -7.70 6.15 -14.21
N LYS A 24 -8.14 5.32 -13.27
CA LYS A 24 -7.35 4.85 -12.15
C LYS A 24 -7.62 3.37 -11.89
N THR A 25 -6.58 2.57 -11.88
CA THR A 25 -6.68 1.16 -11.55
C THR A 25 -6.91 0.97 -10.05
N LEU A 26 -7.93 0.17 -9.71
CA LEU A 26 -8.20 -0.36 -8.38
C LEU A 26 -8.15 -1.90 -8.46
N LEU A 27 -7.22 -2.51 -7.73
CA LEU A 27 -7.10 -3.96 -7.62
C LEU A 27 -7.58 -4.41 -6.25
N VAL A 28 -8.56 -5.30 -6.22
CA VAL A 28 -9.15 -5.86 -5.00
C VAL A 28 -8.77 -7.33 -4.94
N THR A 29 -7.89 -7.68 -4.01
CA THR A 29 -7.37 -9.05 -3.85
C THR A 29 -6.92 -9.29 -2.40
N GLU A 30 -6.94 -10.56 -1.99
CA GLU A 30 -6.36 -11.02 -0.72
C GLU A 30 -4.84 -11.23 -0.82
N SER A 31 -4.29 -11.30 -2.04
CA SER A 31 -2.86 -11.50 -2.26
C SER A 31 -2.06 -10.21 -2.06
N LEU A 32 -0.82 -10.35 -1.59
CA LEU A 32 0.13 -9.23 -1.56
C LEU A 32 0.60 -8.93 -2.99
N VAL A 33 0.17 -7.78 -3.50
CA VAL A 33 0.48 -7.32 -4.86
C VAL A 33 0.95 -5.87 -4.82
N PRO A 34 1.86 -5.47 -5.73
CA PRO A 34 2.22 -4.07 -5.86
C PRO A 34 1.00 -3.27 -6.34
N ILE A 35 0.80 -2.11 -5.72
CA ILE A 35 -0.25 -1.15 -6.08
C ILE A 35 0.38 0.23 -6.26
N ALA A 36 -0.28 1.08 -7.04
CA ALA A 36 0.05 2.50 -7.16
C ALA A 36 -1.08 3.30 -6.50
N PRO A 37 -1.01 3.63 -5.19
CA PRO A 37 -2.06 4.41 -4.54
C PRO A 37 -2.24 5.79 -5.17
N LYS A 38 -1.15 6.38 -5.67
CA LYS A 38 -1.12 7.74 -6.18
C LYS A 38 -0.50 7.79 -7.57
N ILE A 39 -1.13 8.51 -8.48
CA ILE A 39 -0.57 8.87 -9.79
C ILE A 39 -0.70 10.38 -9.99
N ALA A 40 0.28 10.97 -10.68
CA ALA A 40 0.35 12.41 -10.89
C ALA A 40 0.81 12.75 -12.31
N LYS A 41 0.46 13.95 -12.77
CA LYS A 41 0.84 14.46 -14.09
C LYS A 41 2.24 15.05 -14.05
N GLY A 42 3.17 14.51 -14.84
CA GLY A 42 4.52 15.05 -15.02
C GLY A 42 5.44 14.99 -13.79
N ASP A 43 5.05 14.27 -12.74
CA ASP A 43 5.84 14.15 -11.50
C ASP A 43 6.62 12.83 -11.47
N LEU A 44 7.93 12.94 -11.69
CA LEU A 44 8.85 11.81 -11.66
C LEU A 44 8.96 11.19 -10.26
N THR A 45 8.84 11.98 -9.20
CA THR A 45 8.97 11.48 -7.83
C THR A 45 7.78 10.58 -7.48
N THR A 46 6.55 11.04 -7.78
CA THR A 46 5.35 10.21 -7.62
C THR A 46 5.41 8.97 -8.51
N THR A 47 5.87 9.10 -9.76
CA THR A 47 5.97 7.97 -10.71
C THR A 47 6.94 6.91 -10.20
N LEU A 48 8.11 7.31 -9.68
CA LEU A 48 9.10 6.41 -9.13
C LEU A 48 8.61 5.69 -7.86
N MET A 49 7.85 6.39 -7.00
CA MET A 49 7.28 5.81 -5.78
C MET A 49 6.06 4.93 -6.03
N ASN A 50 5.43 5.03 -7.21
CA ASN A 50 4.20 4.32 -7.56
C ASN A 50 4.31 3.64 -8.95
N PRO A 51 5.29 2.75 -9.18
CA PRO A 51 5.61 2.24 -10.51
C PRO A 51 4.56 1.26 -11.08
N ALA A 52 3.60 0.81 -10.28
CA ALA A 52 2.60 -0.16 -10.68
C ALA A 52 1.53 0.39 -11.65
N GLU A 53 1.51 1.70 -11.89
CA GLU A 53 0.61 2.35 -12.85
C GLU A 53 1.31 3.53 -13.53
N HIS A 54 0.95 3.78 -14.79
CA HIS A 54 1.52 4.90 -15.55
C HIS A 54 1.03 6.24 -14.99
N SER A 55 1.86 7.27 -15.17
CA SER A 55 1.51 8.65 -14.82
C SER A 55 0.32 9.15 -15.65
N LEU A 56 -0.33 10.21 -15.14
CA LEU A 56 -1.44 10.83 -15.85
C LEU A 56 -0.96 11.42 -17.18
N SER A 57 -1.79 11.28 -18.22
CA SER A 57 -1.56 11.94 -19.51
C SER A 57 -1.34 13.44 -19.32
N PRO A 58 -0.45 14.09 -20.10
CA PRO A 58 -0.32 15.55 -20.09
C PRO A 58 -1.64 16.28 -20.36
N SER A 59 -2.56 15.67 -21.12
CA SER A 59 -3.89 16.22 -21.43
C SER A 59 -4.94 16.00 -20.33
N ALA A 60 -4.62 15.23 -19.28
CA ALA A 60 -5.53 14.94 -18.17
C ALA A 60 -5.96 16.24 -17.45
N PHE A 61 -7.25 16.31 -17.12
CA PHE A 61 -7.80 17.43 -16.35
C PHE A 61 -7.34 17.39 -14.88
N ALA A 62 -7.07 16.21 -14.34
CA ALA A 62 -6.57 16.03 -12.99
C ALA A 62 -5.04 16.16 -12.93
N THR A 63 -4.54 16.81 -11.88
CA THR A 63 -3.09 16.87 -11.58
C THR A 63 -2.63 15.64 -10.80
N VAL A 64 -3.48 15.11 -9.92
CA VAL A 64 -3.22 13.96 -9.05
C VAL A 64 -4.50 13.14 -8.90
N VAL A 65 -4.37 11.82 -8.91
CA VAL A 65 -5.42 10.89 -8.50
C VAL A 65 -4.86 9.95 -7.44
N GLU A 66 -5.52 9.88 -6.28
CA GLU A 66 -5.06 9.12 -5.12
C GLU A 66 -6.19 8.29 -4.50
N ILE A 67 -5.88 7.03 -4.17
CA ILE A 67 -6.75 6.14 -3.42
C ILE A 67 -6.27 6.11 -1.97
N LEU A 68 -7.07 6.68 -1.07
CA LEU A 68 -6.80 6.68 0.37
C LEU A 68 -7.21 5.33 0.97
N TYR A 69 -6.25 4.40 1.02
CA TYR A 69 -6.47 3.11 1.68
C TYR A 69 -6.55 3.28 3.19
N PRO A 70 -7.43 2.53 3.89
CA PRO A 70 -7.42 2.50 5.33
C PRO A 70 -6.06 1.99 5.84
N LYS A 71 -5.61 2.52 6.97
CA LYS A 71 -4.40 2.02 7.63
C LYS A 71 -4.60 0.54 7.97
N ARG A 72 -3.65 -0.31 7.56
CA ARG A 72 -3.65 -1.72 7.94
C ARG A 72 -3.22 -1.83 9.41
N GLY A 73 -4.10 -2.37 10.24
CA GLY A 73 -3.75 -2.77 11.61
C GLY A 73 -2.96 -4.07 11.60
N PHE A 74 -2.15 -4.28 12.64
CA PHE A 74 -1.56 -5.58 12.96
C PHE A 74 -2.17 -6.04 14.28
N GLU A 75 -2.73 -7.25 14.28
CA GLU A 75 -3.32 -7.84 15.47
C GLU A 75 -2.41 -8.98 15.97
N ALA A 76 -2.03 -8.92 17.24
CA ALA A 76 -1.30 -9.98 17.93
C ALA A 76 -2.05 -10.32 19.21
N PHE A 77 -2.32 -11.61 19.43
CA PHE A 77 -3.05 -12.10 20.61
C PHE A 77 -4.43 -11.42 20.81
N GLY A 78 -5.10 -11.00 19.74
CA GLY A 78 -6.39 -10.31 19.79
C GLY A 78 -6.30 -8.81 20.14
N PHE A 79 -5.10 -8.26 20.28
CA PHE A 79 -4.88 -6.83 20.50
C PHE A 79 -4.28 -6.17 19.26
N GLY A 80 -4.77 -4.96 18.93
CA GLY A 80 -4.12 -4.11 17.95
C GLY A 80 -2.76 -3.66 18.47
N VAL A 81 -1.68 -4.16 17.87
CA VAL A 81 -0.30 -3.83 18.26
C VAL A 81 0.40 -3.21 17.06
N HIS A 82 1.19 -2.17 17.28
CA HIS A 82 2.03 -1.65 16.22
C HIS A 82 3.04 -2.73 15.79
N TRP A 83 3.05 -3.11 14.50
CA TRP A 83 3.85 -4.23 14.00
C TRP A 83 5.33 -4.17 14.42
N LEU A 84 5.91 -2.96 14.50
CA LEU A 84 7.30 -2.74 14.91
C LEU A 84 7.56 -3.18 16.36
N ILE A 85 6.61 -2.98 17.26
CA ILE A 85 6.73 -3.38 18.67
C ILE A 85 6.73 -4.91 18.75
N ALA A 86 5.80 -5.57 18.05
CA ALA A 86 5.75 -7.03 17.99
C ALA A 86 7.05 -7.60 17.42
N PHE A 87 7.53 -7.05 16.31
CA PHE A 87 8.82 -7.44 15.72
C PHE A 87 9.99 -7.28 16.69
N PHE A 88 10.08 -6.16 17.39
CA PHE A 88 11.14 -5.90 18.36
C PHE A 88 11.14 -6.93 19.51
N VAL A 89 9.97 -7.17 20.13
CA VAL A 89 9.84 -8.15 21.22
C VAL A 89 10.19 -9.56 20.74
N ILE A 90 9.69 -9.97 19.57
CA ILE A 90 10.01 -11.28 18.98
C ILE A 90 11.51 -11.40 18.73
N SER A 91 12.16 -10.34 18.22
CA SER A 91 13.60 -10.32 17.96
C SER A 91 14.43 -10.46 19.24
N VAL A 92 14.04 -9.75 20.31
CA VAL A 92 14.70 -9.84 21.62
C VAL A 92 14.55 -11.24 22.21
N VAL A 93 13.33 -11.80 22.19
CA VAL A 93 13.09 -13.16 22.68
C VAL A 93 13.89 -14.18 21.88
N ALA A 94 13.91 -14.06 20.54
CA ALA A 94 14.72 -14.90 19.69
C ALA A 94 16.21 -14.81 20.07
N ALA A 95 16.75 -13.61 20.30
CA ALA A 95 18.13 -13.43 20.73
C ALA A 95 18.44 -14.18 22.05
N PHE A 96 17.54 -14.11 23.04
CA PHE A 96 17.72 -14.85 24.30
C PHE A 96 17.59 -16.37 24.14
N VAL A 97 16.65 -16.85 23.31
CA VAL A 97 16.48 -18.28 23.04
C VAL A 97 17.71 -18.84 22.33
N PHE A 98 18.24 -18.13 21.34
CA PHE A 98 19.44 -18.54 20.61
C PHE A 98 20.74 -18.23 21.34
N LYS A 99 20.73 -17.46 22.43
CA LYS A 99 21.92 -17.09 23.21
C LYS A 99 22.73 -18.33 23.62
N GLY A 100 22.06 -19.40 24.08
CA GLY A 100 22.71 -20.64 24.49
C GLY A 100 23.28 -21.48 23.34
N MET A 101 22.66 -21.44 22.16
CA MET A 101 23.16 -22.15 20.96
C MET A 101 24.33 -21.41 20.29
N LEU A 102 24.42 -20.10 20.45
CA LEU A 102 25.43 -19.24 19.84
C LEU A 102 26.72 -19.12 20.67
N GLY A 103 26.79 -19.77 21.85
CA GLY A 103 28.03 -19.88 22.63
C GLY A 103 28.55 -18.54 23.19
N VAL A 104 27.70 -17.52 23.30
CA VAL A 104 28.09 -16.23 23.89
C VAL A 104 27.96 -16.32 25.41
N GLU A 105 28.95 -16.97 26.02
CA GLU A 105 29.26 -16.79 27.44
C GLU A 105 29.88 -15.40 27.63
N VAL A 106 29.45 -14.71 28.69
CA VAL A 106 30.06 -13.46 29.18
C VAL A 106 31.00 -13.82 30.31
#